data_AF-A0A6L7U7D6-F1
#
_entry.id   AF-A0A6L7U7D6-F1
#
_cell.length_a   1.000
_cell.length_b   1.000
_cell.length_c   1.000
_cell.angle_alpha   90.00
_cell.angle_beta   90.00
_cell.angle_gamma   90.00
#
_symmetry.space_group_name_H-M   'P 1'
#
loop_
_entity.id
_entity.type
_entity.pdbx_description
1 polymer ?
#
loop_
_entity_poly.entity_id
_entity_poly.type
_entity_poly.pdbx_seq_one_letter_code
_entity_poly.pdbx_strand_id
1 'polypeptide(L)'
;MRELPMTAAVPPVPGSVAEKAIPARVPTWNTPEFPAERPREEEMLAGRHQLIVVYLIEALVAILRKWNRPFEVVTERGLYFQLEGRWRHCDPDVMVLPFELEGDGAVRRGDMPAAPLCVFEVSSPETVKKDLVQKKKWYAGMGIAEYWMVDPVSEPTKTVRMGAILDGGPLQGWQLGPDGRYLPLSVIWREEEGAWVGYSPVLRHELTLSQELHDQHRDGGLRLREPETKVPVRSHEEMLEDHETLWSDHEELRSDHEELRAHHEVLATSYRDAIADREALIFNLVAATFDQDTAQRMRVFLERAGATLPDTGLIMAWLAEAEGPQFLTEVRRHCGLPDEE
;
A
#
# COMPACT_ATOMS: atom_id res chain seq x y z
N MET A 1 0.61 -5.00 35.48
CA MET A 1 1.12 -5.30 34.13
C MET A 1 2.18 -6.38 34.25
N ARG A 2 1.89 -7.61 33.81
CA ARG A 2 2.90 -8.67 33.67
C ARG A 2 3.42 -8.57 32.24
N GLU A 3 4.68 -8.23 32.07
CA GLU A 3 5.36 -8.29 30.79
C GLU A 3 5.29 -9.72 30.24
N LEU A 4 4.80 -9.86 29.01
CA LEU A 4 4.87 -11.11 28.27
C LEU A 4 6.35 -11.38 27.93
N PRO A 5 6.86 -12.60 28.13
CA PRO A 5 8.23 -12.94 27.75
C PRO A 5 8.33 -12.99 26.22
N MET A 6 8.80 -11.90 25.60
CA MET A 6 9.03 -11.75 24.15
C MET A 6 10.27 -12.52 23.63
N THR A 7 10.70 -13.58 24.29
CA THR A 7 11.90 -14.32 23.87
C THR A 7 11.74 -15.83 24.08
N ALA A 8 10.67 -16.40 23.52
CA ALA A 8 10.80 -17.77 23.01
C ALA A 8 11.71 -17.68 21.77
N ALA A 9 12.90 -18.27 21.85
CA ALA A 9 13.78 -18.38 20.70
C ALA A 9 13.00 -19.02 19.55
N VAL A 10 12.69 -18.22 18.52
CA VAL A 10 12.19 -18.72 17.25
C VAL A 10 13.19 -19.80 16.82
N PRO A 11 12.78 -21.06 16.62
CA PRO A 11 13.71 -22.06 16.10
C PRO A 11 14.32 -21.46 14.83
N PRO A 12 15.65 -21.51 14.66
CA PRO A 12 16.26 -20.95 13.47
C PRO A 12 15.51 -21.50 12.26
N VAL A 13 14.98 -20.61 11.42
CA VAL A 13 14.55 -20.98 10.07
C VAL A 13 15.69 -21.84 9.54
N PRO A 14 15.48 -23.13 9.19
CA PRO A 14 16.54 -24.10 8.99
C PRO A 14 17.71 -23.49 8.23
N GLY A 15 18.71 -23.08 9.00
CA GLY A 15 19.93 -22.50 8.48
C GLY A 15 20.75 -23.64 7.94
N SER A 16 20.99 -23.62 6.64
CA SER A 16 21.72 -24.65 5.88
C SER A 16 21.00 -25.99 5.69
N VAL A 17 19.88 -25.97 4.96
CA VAL A 17 19.85 -26.93 3.85
C VAL A 17 20.95 -26.43 2.93
N ALA A 18 22.07 -27.17 2.86
CA ALA A 18 23.10 -26.96 1.84
C ALA A 18 22.40 -26.60 0.51
N GLU A 19 22.94 -25.64 -0.23
CA GLU A 19 22.53 -25.23 -1.58
C GLU A 19 22.52 -26.44 -2.54
N LYS A 20 21.64 -27.40 -2.31
CA LYS A 20 21.12 -28.25 -3.36
C LYS A 20 20.32 -27.29 -4.20
N ALA A 21 20.76 -27.14 -5.45
CA ALA A 21 20.02 -26.44 -6.48
C ALA A 21 18.55 -26.84 -6.35
N ILE A 22 17.75 -25.91 -5.82
CA ILE A 22 16.30 -26.09 -5.74
C ILE A 22 15.90 -26.21 -7.21
N PRO A 23 15.24 -27.32 -7.63
CA PRO A 23 14.78 -27.44 -9.00
C PRO A 23 13.96 -26.20 -9.35
N ALA A 24 14.12 -25.71 -10.59
CA ALA A 24 13.61 -24.40 -11.00
C ALA A 24 12.12 -24.23 -10.70
N ARG A 25 11.32 -25.31 -10.78
CA ARG A 25 9.91 -25.40 -10.37
C ARG A 25 9.54 -26.86 -10.01
N VAL A 26 8.52 -27.04 -9.18
CA VAL A 26 7.99 -28.37 -8.79
C VAL A 26 6.81 -28.75 -9.69
N PRO A 27 6.83 -29.89 -10.39
CA PRO A 27 5.74 -30.26 -11.29
C PRO A 27 4.44 -30.52 -10.53
N THR A 28 3.34 -30.02 -11.08
CA THR A 28 1.99 -30.43 -10.68
C THR A 28 1.53 -31.64 -11.49
N TRP A 29 0.63 -32.43 -10.91
CA TRP A 29 0.11 -33.64 -11.51
C TRP A 29 -1.37 -33.48 -11.79
N ASN A 30 -1.77 -33.73 -13.03
CA ASN A 30 -3.16 -33.94 -13.41
C ASN A 30 -3.24 -35.33 -14.05
N THR A 31 -3.26 -36.37 -13.21
CA THR A 31 -3.21 -37.77 -13.66
C THR A 31 -4.47 -38.50 -13.21
N PRO A 32 -4.91 -39.58 -13.89
CA PRO A 32 -6.06 -40.38 -13.44
C PRO A 32 -5.91 -40.94 -12.02
N GLU A 33 -4.68 -41.11 -11.54
CA GLU A 33 -4.33 -41.62 -10.21
C GLU A 33 -4.39 -40.53 -9.13
N PHE A 34 -4.25 -39.28 -9.54
CA PHE A 34 -4.26 -38.08 -8.72
C PHE A 34 -5.01 -36.98 -9.50
N PRO A 35 -6.34 -37.15 -9.70
CA PRO A 35 -7.09 -36.17 -10.46
C PRO A 35 -7.02 -34.83 -9.74
N ALA A 36 -6.91 -33.75 -10.52
CA ALA A 36 -7.27 -32.44 -10.03
C ALA A 36 -8.79 -32.47 -9.79
N GLU A 37 -9.20 -32.93 -8.61
CA GLU A 37 -10.59 -32.79 -8.19
C GLU A 37 -10.82 -31.30 -7.96
N ARG A 38 -11.44 -30.64 -8.95
CA ARG A 38 -11.97 -29.31 -8.73
C ARG A 38 -13.07 -29.42 -7.66
N PRO A 39 -13.19 -28.45 -6.74
CA PRO A 39 -14.29 -28.43 -5.79
C PRO A 39 -15.60 -28.65 -6.55
N ARG A 40 -16.47 -29.51 -6.02
CA ARG A 40 -17.78 -29.73 -6.65
C ARG A 40 -18.53 -28.40 -6.58
N GLU A 41 -19.28 -28.02 -7.62
CA GLU A 41 -20.04 -26.75 -7.63
C GLU A 41 -20.98 -26.58 -6.42
N GLU A 42 -21.38 -27.68 -5.78
CA GLU A 42 -22.18 -27.73 -4.56
C GLU A 42 -21.38 -27.39 -3.26
N GLU A 43 -20.05 -27.45 -3.30
CA GLU A 43 -19.12 -27.06 -2.24
C GLU A 43 -18.59 -25.62 -2.41
N MET A 44 -19.04 -24.89 -3.44
CA MET A 44 -18.69 -23.48 -3.63
C MET A 44 -19.24 -22.65 -2.47
N LEU A 45 -18.36 -22.39 -1.51
CA LEU A 45 -18.58 -21.65 -0.28
C LEU A 45 -19.10 -20.24 -0.57
N ALA A 46 -20.41 -20.05 -0.40
CA ALA A 46 -21.06 -18.76 -0.53
C ALA A 46 -20.71 -17.82 0.65
N GLY A 47 -20.48 -16.55 0.36
CA GLY A 47 -20.41 -15.48 1.36
C GLY A 47 -19.02 -15.25 1.97
N ARG A 48 -18.95 -15.13 3.30
CA ARG A 48 -17.76 -14.65 4.05
C ARG A 48 -16.53 -15.55 3.93
N HIS A 49 -16.70 -16.84 3.67
CA HIS A 49 -15.56 -17.75 3.48
C HIS A 49 -14.69 -17.29 2.30
N GLN A 50 -15.30 -17.06 1.13
CA GLN A 50 -14.56 -16.66 -0.07
C GLN A 50 -13.84 -15.32 0.14
N LEU A 51 -14.48 -14.38 0.84
CA LEU A 51 -13.89 -13.10 1.17
C LEU A 51 -12.62 -13.24 2.02
N ILE A 52 -12.65 -14.11 3.03
CA ILE A 52 -11.47 -14.39 3.88
C ILE A 52 -10.36 -15.05 3.05
N VAL A 53 -10.70 -15.99 2.17
CA VAL A 53 -9.72 -16.65 1.30
C VAL A 53 -9.06 -15.64 0.35
N VAL A 54 -9.83 -14.80 -0.33
CA VAL A 54 -9.32 -13.75 -1.22
C VAL A 54 -8.41 -12.79 -0.45
N TYR A 55 -8.86 -12.31 0.72
CA TYR A 55 -8.04 -11.48 1.59
C TYR A 55 -6.70 -12.15 1.96
N LEU A 56 -6.75 -13.42 2.37
CA LEU A 56 -5.55 -14.18 2.73
C LEU A 56 -4.57 -14.27 1.57
N ILE A 57 -5.03 -14.55 0.35
CA ILE A 57 -4.17 -14.61 -0.84
C ILE A 57 -3.44 -13.27 -1.02
N GLU A 58 -4.19 -12.17 -1.05
CA GLU A 58 -3.64 -10.84 -1.30
C GLU A 58 -2.65 -10.43 -0.20
N ALA A 59 -3.04 -10.59 1.07
CA ALA A 59 -2.23 -10.21 2.20
C ALA A 59 -0.95 -11.05 2.30
N LEU A 60 -1.04 -12.38 2.09
CA LEU A 60 0.12 -13.26 2.10
C LEU A 60 1.08 -12.94 0.94
N VAL A 61 0.57 -12.70 -0.26
CA VAL A 61 1.42 -12.27 -1.39
C VAL A 61 2.12 -10.96 -1.08
N ALA A 62 1.42 -9.98 -0.51
CA ALA A 62 2.01 -8.69 -0.12
C ALA A 62 3.12 -8.85 0.93
N ILE A 63 2.92 -9.70 1.94
CA ILE A 63 3.92 -10.00 2.98
C ILE A 63 5.12 -10.73 2.39
N LEU A 64 4.90 -11.80 1.64
CA LEU A 64 5.95 -12.70 1.15
C LEU A 64 6.81 -12.03 0.07
N ARG A 65 6.26 -11.11 -0.73
CA ARG A 65 7.05 -10.27 -1.66
C ARG A 65 8.18 -9.53 -0.95
N LYS A 66 7.97 -9.09 0.29
CA LYS A 66 9.00 -8.39 1.08
C LYS A 66 10.16 -9.31 1.49
N TRP A 67 9.99 -10.63 1.45
CA TRP A 67 11.03 -11.59 1.86
C TRP A 67 12.13 -11.78 0.81
N ASN A 68 11.90 -11.33 -0.43
CA ASN A 68 12.85 -11.43 -1.54
C ASN A 68 13.37 -12.87 -1.77
N ARG A 69 12.47 -13.85 -1.73
CA ARG A 69 12.72 -15.28 -1.94
C ARG A 69 11.58 -15.89 -2.76
N PRO A 70 11.79 -17.02 -3.44
CA PRO A 70 10.71 -17.74 -4.10
C PRO A 70 9.64 -18.15 -3.09
N PHE A 71 8.38 -17.95 -3.46
CA PHE A 71 7.22 -18.42 -2.70
C PHE A 71 6.04 -18.61 -3.66
N GLU A 72 5.05 -19.38 -3.22
CA GLU A 72 3.75 -19.44 -3.87
C GLU A 72 2.65 -19.48 -2.80
N VAL A 73 1.56 -18.75 -3.05
CA VAL A 73 0.33 -18.87 -2.27
C VAL A 73 -0.64 -19.65 -3.12
N VAL A 74 -1.03 -20.82 -2.65
CA VAL A 74 -1.81 -21.81 -3.39
C VAL A 74 -3.19 -21.95 -2.75
N THR A 75 -4.22 -21.93 -3.58
CA THR A 75 -5.60 -22.24 -3.21
C THR A 75 -6.15 -23.33 -4.12
N GLU A 76 -7.17 -24.05 -3.66
CA GLU A 76 -7.92 -25.03 -4.47
C GLU A 76 -7.05 -26.13 -5.14
N ARG A 77 -5.86 -26.42 -4.59
CA ARG A 77 -5.00 -27.50 -5.08
C ARG A 77 -4.90 -28.63 -4.08
N GLY A 78 -5.30 -29.81 -4.52
CA GLY A 78 -5.15 -31.05 -3.78
C GLY A 78 -3.71 -31.37 -3.42
N LEU A 79 -3.51 -31.75 -2.17
CA LEU A 79 -2.24 -32.19 -1.60
C LEU A 79 -2.30 -33.69 -1.33
N TYR A 80 -1.52 -34.45 -2.09
CA TYR A 80 -1.39 -35.89 -1.94
C TYR A 80 -0.15 -36.25 -1.13
N PHE A 81 -0.28 -37.18 -0.20
CA PHE A 81 0.82 -37.59 0.68
C PHE A 81 0.65 -39.01 1.19
N GLN A 82 1.74 -39.60 1.68
CA GLN A 82 1.68 -40.88 2.38
C GLN A 82 1.71 -40.67 3.88
N LEU A 83 0.78 -41.31 4.58
CA LEU A 83 0.76 -41.36 6.05
C LEU A 83 0.46 -42.80 6.48
N GLU A 84 1.32 -43.35 7.34
CA GLU A 84 1.20 -44.74 7.82
C GLU A 84 1.11 -45.76 6.66
N GLY A 85 1.90 -45.54 5.59
CA GLY A 85 1.95 -46.42 4.41
C GLY A 85 0.73 -46.36 3.48
N ARG A 86 -0.19 -45.41 3.69
CA ARG A 86 -1.38 -45.21 2.84
C ARG A 86 -1.35 -43.84 2.18
N TRP A 87 -1.74 -43.79 0.91
CA TRP A 87 -2.00 -42.54 0.22
C TRP A 87 -3.21 -41.84 0.83
N ARG A 88 -3.06 -40.53 1.03
CA ARG A 88 -4.05 -39.60 1.54
C ARG A 88 -4.09 -38.37 0.65
N HIS A 89 -5.20 -37.65 0.75
CA HIS A 89 -5.50 -36.46 0.00
C HIS A 89 -6.15 -35.45 0.94
N CYS A 90 -5.81 -34.17 0.79
CA CYS A 90 -6.56 -33.07 1.38
C CYS A 90 -6.46 -31.84 0.49
N ASP A 91 -7.51 -31.03 0.52
CA ASP A 91 -7.60 -29.73 -0.15
C ASP A 91 -7.53 -28.64 0.92
N PRO A 92 -6.38 -27.97 1.09
CA PRO A 92 -6.28 -26.79 1.94
C PRO A 92 -6.90 -25.58 1.25
N ASP A 93 -7.59 -24.72 2.00
CA ASP A 93 -8.17 -23.49 1.44
C ASP A 93 -7.07 -22.52 0.99
N VAL A 94 -6.06 -22.29 1.84
CA VAL A 94 -4.86 -21.53 1.49
C VAL A 94 -3.61 -22.21 2.05
N MET A 95 -2.59 -22.34 1.21
CA MET A 95 -1.30 -22.92 1.55
C MET A 95 -0.16 -22.02 1.10
N VAL A 96 0.83 -21.82 1.97
CA VAL A 96 2.03 -21.04 1.65
C VAL A 96 3.21 -21.97 1.41
N LEU A 97 3.76 -21.92 0.19
CA LEU A 97 4.92 -22.70 -0.23
C LEU A 97 6.18 -21.83 -0.25
N PRO A 98 7.34 -22.33 0.22
CA PRO A 98 8.62 -21.63 0.12
C PRO A 98 9.33 -21.86 -1.23
N PHE A 99 8.56 -22.16 -2.29
CA PHE A 99 9.02 -22.44 -3.66
C PHE A 99 7.86 -22.27 -4.64
N GLU A 100 8.18 -22.23 -5.94
CA GLU A 100 7.20 -22.17 -7.03
C GLU A 100 6.86 -23.56 -7.58
N LEU A 101 5.61 -23.73 -8.00
CA LEU A 101 5.05 -24.87 -8.71
C LEU A 101 5.07 -24.63 -10.23
N GLU A 102 4.97 -25.72 -10.99
CA GLU A 102 4.79 -25.71 -12.44
C GLU A 102 3.44 -26.33 -12.80
N GLY A 103 2.56 -25.53 -13.40
CA GLY A 103 1.19 -25.92 -13.76
C GLY A 103 0.17 -25.65 -12.65
N ASP A 104 -1.06 -26.12 -12.86
CA ASP A 104 -2.25 -25.84 -12.04
C ASP A 104 -2.85 -27.08 -11.35
N GLY A 105 -2.20 -28.25 -11.47
CA GLY A 105 -2.70 -29.51 -10.93
C GLY A 105 -2.42 -29.73 -9.44
N ALA A 106 -2.82 -30.90 -8.94
CA ALA A 106 -2.53 -31.34 -7.58
C ALA A 106 -1.02 -31.57 -7.37
N VAL A 107 -0.58 -31.51 -6.11
CA VAL A 107 0.84 -31.66 -5.75
C VAL A 107 1.02 -32.83 -4.80
N ARG A 108 2.11 -33.59 -5.00
CA ARG A 108 2.50 -34.65 -4.07
C ARG A 108 3.54 -34.12 -3.09
N ARG A 109 3.31 -34.34 -1.80
CA ARG A 109 4.26 -33.95 -0.74
C ARG A 109 5.67 -34.51 -0.97
N GLY A 110 5.78 -35.72 -1.51
CA GLY A 110 7.07 -36.37 -1.81
C GLY A 110 7.89 -35.70 -2.92
N ASP A 111 7.23 -34.95 -3.81
CA ASP A 111 7.90 -34.22 -4.91
C ASP A 111 8.29 -32.79 -4.50
N MET A 112 7.78 -32.31 -3.36
CA MET A 112 8.09 -30.98 -2.84
C MET A 112 9.47 -30.96 -2.15
N PRO A 113 10.33 -29.96 -2.45
CA PRO A 113 11.65 -29.84 -1.83
C PRO A 113 11.58 -29.52 -0.33
N ALA A 114 10.48 -28.90 0.12
CA ALA A 114 10.20 -28.58 1.51
C ALA A 114 8.71 -28.75 1.80
N ALA A 115 8.33 -28.84 3.08
CA ALA A 115 6.93 -28.76 3.46
C ALA A 115 6.40 -27.33 3.23
N PRO A 116 5.07 -27.17 3.04
CA PRO A 116 4.42 -25.88 3.18
C PRO A 116 4.81 -25.18 4.49
N LEU A 117 4.98 -23.86 4.43
CA LEU A 117 5.28 -23.04 5.60
C LEU A 117 4.10 -22.99 6.55
N CYS A 118 2.92 -22.70 6.01
CA CYS A 118 1.69 -22.71 6.77
C CYS A 118 0.49 -23.05 5.89
N VAL A 119 -0.59 -23.49 6.55
CA VAL A 119 -1.90 -23.74 5.95
C VAL A 119 -2.96 -22.98 6.74
N PHE A 120 -3.91 -22.40 6.01
CA PHE A 120 -5.13 -21.82 6.55
C PHE A 120 -6.34 -22.64 6.09
N GLU A 121 -7.25 -22.86 7.01
CA GLU A 121 -8.58 -23.43 6.77
C GLU A 121 -9.63 -22.44 7.28
N VAL A 122 -10.63 -22.14 6.46
CA VAL A 122 -11.75 -21.30 6.80
C VAL A 122 -12.95 -22.22 7.05
N SER A 123 -13.25 -22.48 8.32
CA SER A 123 -14.15 -23.57 8.72
C SER A 123 -15.57 -23.38 8.18
N SER A 124 -16.20 -24.48 7.79
CA SER A 124 -17.64 -24.55 7.55
C SER A 124 -18.32 -25.46 8.57
N PRO A 125 -19.63 -25.31 8.83
CA PRO A 125 -20.37 -26.18 9.75
C PRO A 125 -20.24 -27.67 9.41
N GLU A 126 -20.07 -28.00 8.14
CA GLU A 126 -20.01 -29.38 7.63
C GLU A 126 -18.61 -30.01 7.78
N THR A 127 -17.55 -29.20 7.74
CA THR A 127 -16.16 -29.68 7.68
C THR A 127 -15.43 -29.62 9.03
N VAL A 128 -15.89 -28.80 9.98
CA VAL A 128 -15.17 -28.47 11.22
C VAL A 128 -14.61 -29.68 11.98
N LYS A 129 -15.39 -30.77 12.12
CA LYS A 129 -14.95 -31.98 12.84
C LYS A 129 -13.80 -32.70 12.12
N LYS A 130 -13.81 -32.70 10.79
CA LYS A 130 -12.73 -33.27 9.98
C LYS A 130 -11.49 -32.39 10.07
N ASP A 131 -11.65 -31.08 10.02
CA ASP A 131 -10.54 -30.13 9.99
C ASP A 131 -9.78 -30.09 11.33
N LEU A 132 -10.51 -30.00 12.45
CA LEU A 132 -9.91 -29.92 13.79
C LEU A 132 -9.15 -31.17 14.23
N VAL A 133 -9.56 -32.35 13.76
CA VAL A 133 -9.02 -33.62 14.24
C VAL A 133 -8.16 -34.31 13.18
N GLN A 134 -8.72 -34.51 11.99
CA GLN A 134 -8.07 -35.31 10.95
C GLN A 134 -7.04 -34.50 10.17
N LYS A 135 -7.42 -33.36 9.60
CA LYS A 135 -6.49 -32.51 8.82
C LYS A 135 -5.32 -32.03 9.68
N LYS A 136 -5.58 -31.63 10.92
CA LYS A 136 -4.52 -31.30 11.89
C LYS A 136 -3.47 -32.40 12.06
N LYS A 137 -3.87 -33.68 12.21
CA LYS A 137 -2.92 -34.81 12.28
C LYS A 137 -2.15 -34.97 10.97
N TRP A 138 -2.81 -34.77 9.84
CA TRP A 138 -2.21 -34.88 8.51
C TRP A 138 -1.17 -33.80 8.25
N TYR A 139 -1.49 -32.54 8.52
CA TYR A 139 -0.57 -31.41 8.36
C TYR A 139 0.68 -31.56 9.24
N ALA A 140 0.51 -32.02 10.49
CA ALA A 140 1.64 -32.35 11.36
C ALA A 140 2.51 -33.46 10.76
N GLY A 141 1.89 -34.54 10.27
CA GLY A 141 2.58 -35.66 9.61
C GLY A 141 3.32 -35.27 8.34
N MET A 142 2.91 -34.20 7.65
CA MET A 142 3.59 -33.65 6.48
C MET A 142 4.73 -32.68 6.81
N GLY A 143 4.86 -32.29 8.09
CA GLY A 143 5.88 -31.36 8.56
C GLY A 143 5.53 -29.89 8.32
N ILE A 144 4.25 -29.53 8.20
CA ILE A 144 3.83 -28.14 7.98
C ILE A 144 4.03 -27.33 9.26
N ALA A 145 4.77 -26.23 9.18
CA ALA A 145 5.25 -25.53 10.38
C ALA A 145 4.12 -24.86 11.17
N GLU A 146 3.12 -24.28 10.50
CA GLU A 146 1.95 -23.70 11.15
C GLU A 146 0.63 -24.11 10.50
N TYR A 147 -0.40 -24.24 11.33
CA TYR A 147 -1.76 -24.51 10.91
C TYR A 147 -2.70 -23.50 11.56
N TRP A 148 -3.47 -22.78 10.76
CA TRP A 148 -4.42 -21.77 11.18
C TRP A 148 -5.83 -22.15 10.78
N MET A 149 -6.79 -21.92 11.67
CA MET A 149 -8.20 -22.12 11.42
C MET A 149 -8.96 -20.83 11.73
N VAL A 150 -9.80 -20.43 10.79
CA VAL A 150 -10.61 -19.22 10.86
C VAL A 150 -12.07 -19.62 10.73
N ASP A 151 -12.88 -19.20 11.70
CA ASP A 151 -14.32 -19.32 11.63
C ASP A 151 -14.87 -18.08 10.89
N PRO A 152 -15.54 -18.25 9.74
CA PRO A 152 -16.10 -17.13 9.00
C PRO A 152 -17.27 -16.43 9.71
N VAL A 153 -17.65 -16.86 10.93
CA VAL A 153 -18.72 -16.35 11.80
C VAL A 153 -19.92 -15.86 10.98
N SER A 154 -20.84 -16.78 10.69
CA SER A 154 -22.11 -16.46 10.04
C SER A 154 -23.25 -16.40 11.05
N GLU A 155 -24.41 -15.85 10.67
CA GLU A 155 -25.62 -15.89 11.49
C GLU A 155 -25.93 -17.32 11.99
N PRO A 156 -26.47 -17.48 13.22
CA PRO A 156 -27.05 -16.46 14.11
C PRO A 156 -26.10 -15.91 15.18
N THR A 157 -24.84 -16.34 15.24
CA THR A 157 -23.85 -15.83 16.19
C THR A 157 -23.38 -14.44 15.74
N LYS A 158 -24.06 -13.40 16.22
CA LYS A 158 -23.81 -12.00 15.86
C LYS A 158 -22.46 -11.45 16.30
N THR A 159 -21.64 -12.22 17.02
CA THR A 159 -20.39 -11.70 17.58
C THR A 159 -19.22 -12.65 17.35
N VAL A 160 -18.15 -12.10 16.78
CA VAL A 160 -16.81 -12.68 16.65
C VAL A 160 -16.25 -13.09 18.02
N ARG A 161 -16.73 -12.52 19.12
CA ARG A 161 -16.29 -12.87 20.48
C ARG A 161 -16.43 -14.34 20.84
N MET A 162 -17.47 -15.04 20.38
CA MET A 162 -17.75 -16.42 20.79
C MET A 162 -17.41 -17.49 19.74
N GLY A 163 -17.17 -17.09 18.49
CA GLY A 163 -17.17 -18.03 17.37
C GLY A 163 -18.57 -18.59 17.09
N ALA A 164 -18.78 -19.09 15.87
CA ALA A 164 -20.01 -19.75 15.45
C ALA A 164 -19.87 -21.28 15.46
N ILE A 165 -18.66 -21.75 15.12
CA ILE A 165 -18.32 -23.12 14.80
C ILE A 165 -17.23 -23.63 15.75
N LEU A 166 -16.31 -22.77 16.17
CA LEU A 166 -15.13 -23.14 16.95
C LEU A 166 -15.29 -22.85 18.45
N ASP A 167 -15.26 -23.91 19.28
CA ASP A 167 -15.45 -23.84 20.75
C ASP A 167 -14.40 -22.98 21.50
N GLY A 168 -13.25 -22.69 20.88
CA GLY A 168 -12.16 -21.90 21.44
C GLY A 168 -12.10 -20.45 20.95
N GLY A 169 -13.14 -20.01 20.24
CA GLY A 169 -13.16 -18.74 19.51
C GLY A 169 -12.88 -18.93 18.01
N PRO A 170 -13.22 -17.92 17.19
CA PRO A 170 -13.22 -17.97 15.73
C PRO A 170 -11.84 -17.90 15.07
N LEU A 171 -10.77 -17.80 15.84
CA LEU A 171 -9.41 -17.81 15.32
C LEU A 171 -8.58 -18.74 16.19
N GLN A 172 -7.97 -19.74 15.58
CA GLN A 172 -7.11 -20.69 16.27
C GLN A 172 -5.85 -20.97 15.44
N GLY A 173 -4.73 -21.13 16.12
CA GLY A 173 -3.45 -21.41 15.47
C GLY A 173 -2.70 -22.50 16.20
N TRP A 174 -1.88 -23.25 15.46
CA TRP A 174 -0.97 -24.24 16.00
C TRP A 174 0.38 -24.18 15.30
N GLN A 175 1.44 -24.44 16.06
CA GLN A 175 2.80 -24.54 15.56
C GLN A 175 3.34 -25.95 15.76
N LEU A 176 4.02 -26.48 14.74
CA LEU A 176 4.59 -27.82 14.79
C LEU A 176 5.76 -27.85 15.78
N GLY A 177 5.61 -28.65 16.82
CA GLY A 177 6.64 -28.90 17.82
C GLY A 177 7.72 -29.87 17.32
N PRO A 178 8.85 -29.95 18.04
CA PRO A 178 9.97 -30.83 17.69
C PRO A 178 9.64 -32.33 17.80
N ASP A 179 8.56 -32.69 18.51
CA ASP A 179 8.05 -34.05 18.62
C ASP A 179 7.13 -34.45 17.45
N GLY A 180 6.98 -33.58 16.45
CA GLY A 180 6.10 -33.77 15.30
C GLY A 180 4.62 -33.59 15.64
N ARG A 181 4.29 -32.93 16.76
CA ARG A 181 2.91 -32.63 17.15
C ARG A 181 2.65 -31.14 17.20
N TYR A 182 1.43 -30.75 16.88
CA TYR A 182 1.00 -29.36 16.96
C TYR A 182 0.79 -28.90 18.40
N LEU A 183 1.46 -27.81 18.77
CA LEU A 183 1.23 -27.06 19.99
C LEU A 183 0.35 -25.84 19.69
N PRO A 184 -0.65 -25.52 20.53
CA PRO A 184 -1.50 -24.36 20.31
C PRO A 184 -0.69 -23.06 20.40
N LEU A 185 -0.90 -22.18 19.44
CA LEU A 185 -0.46 -20.80 19.50
C LEU A 185 -1.40 -19.99 20.40
N SER A 186 -0.86 -18.97 21.07
CA SER A 186 -1.65 -18.10 21.92
C SER A 186 -2.52 -17.19 21.06
N VAL A 187 -3.84 -17.43 21.08
CA VAL A 187 -4.85 -16.58 20.47
C VAL A 187 -5.77 -16.07 21.58
N ILE A 188 -5.89 -14.76 21.73
CA ILE A 188 -6.60 -14.13 22.83
C ILE A 188 -7.57 -13.07 22.32
N TRP A 189 -8.72 -12.93 22.98
CA TRP A 189 -9.59 -11.79 22.81
C TRP A 189 -8.98 -10.56 23.49
N ARG A 190 -8.87 -9.45 22.78
CA ARG A 190 -8.48 -8.14 23.31
C ARG A 190 -9.69 -7.22 23.30
N GLU A 191 -10.16 -6.85 24.50
CA GLU A 191 -11.37 -6.02 24.66
C GLU A 191 -11.18 -4.62 24.06
N GLU A 192 -10.00 -4.01 24.22
CA GLU A 192 -9.74 -2.68 23.64
C GLU A 192 -9.75 -2.66 22.11
N GLU A 193 -9.44 -3.78 21.45
CA GLU A 193 -9.44 -3.91 19.99
C GLU A 193 -10.74 -4.52 19.44
N GLY A 194 -11.61 -5.04 20.32
CA GLY A 194 -12.79 -5.80 19.90
C GLY A 194 -12.43 -6.96 18.95
N ALA A 195 -11.29 -7.61 19.17
CA ALA A 195 -10.72 -8.57 18.23
C ALA A 195 -10.07 -9.78 18.90
N TRP A 196 -10.10 -10.93 18.21
CA TRP A 196 -9.20 -12.05 18.51
C TRP A 196 -7.86 -11.81 17.87
N VAL A 197 -6.78 -12.07 18.61
CA VAL A 197 -5.43 -11.75 18.18
C VAL A 197 -4.47 -12.90 18.47
N GLY A 198 -3.76 -13.34 17.44
CA GLY A 198 -2.71 -14.35 17.52
C GLY A 198 -1.47 -13.94 16.72
N TYR A 199 -0.30 -14.43 17.10
CA TYR A 199 0.94 -14.16 16.34
C TYR A 199 1.38 -15.42 15.59
N SER A 200 1.77 -15.25 14.32
CA SER A 200 2.40 -16.28 13.49
C SER A 200 3.92 -16.09 13.49
N PRO A 201 4.69 -16.95 14.19
CA PRO A 201 6.15 -16.99 14.07
C PRO A 201 6.67 -17.18 12.65
N VAL A 202 5.99 -17.98 11.83
CA VAL A 202 6.35 -18.28 10.43
C VAL A 202 6.20 -17.04 9.56
N LEU A 203 5.04 -16.38 9.62
CA LEU A 203 4.78 -15.19 8.82
C LEU A 203 5.40 -13.93 9.42
N ARG A 204 5.73 -13.95 10.72
CA ARG A 204 6.16 -12.80 11.52
C ARG A 204 5.12 -11.69 11.59
N HIS A 205 3.85 -12.07 11.51
CA HIS A 205 2.72 -11.14 11.49
C HIS A 205 1.70 -11.55 12.54
N GLU A 206 0.97 -10.56 13.01
CA GLU A 206 -0.16 -10.73 13.92
C GLU A 206 -1.42 -10.95 13.09
N LEU A 207 -2.17 -12.00 13.39
CA LEU A 207 -3.47 -12.30 12.80
C LEU A 207 -4.53 -11.74 13.74
N THR A 208 -5.43 -10.93 13.20
CA THR A 208 -6.51 -10.33 13.96
C THR A 208 -7.85 -10.62 13.30
N LEU A 209 -8.84 -11.06 14.07
CA LEU A 209 -10.22 -11.17 13.62
C LEU A 209 -11.08 -10.18 14.41
N SER A 210 -11.45 -9.06 13.78
CA SER A 210 -12.11 -7.90 14.41
C SER A 210 -13.62 -7.96 14.28
N GLN A 211 -14.35 -7.63 15.35
CA GLN A 211 -15.80 -7.45 15.32
C GLN A 211 -16.22 -6.30 14.39
N GLU A 212 -15.51 -5.16 14.43
CA GLU A 212 -15.85 -3.98 13.64
C GLU A 212 -15.77 -4.27 12.14
N LEU A 213 -14.65 -4.86 11.69
CA LEU A 213 -14.46 -5.22 10.29
C LEU A 213 -15.43 -6.32 9.85
N HIS A 214 -15.76 -7.22 10.77
CA HIS A 214 -16.74 -8.26 10.53
C HIS A 214 -18.15 -7.70 10.29
N ASP A 215 -18.55 -6.68 11.06
CA ASP A 215 -19.85 -5.99 10.94
C ASP A 215 -19.94 -5.14 9.66
N GLN A 216 -18.80 -4.65 9.15
CA GLN A 216 -18.74 -3.87 7.90
C GLN A 216 -18.84 -4.73 6.63
N HIS A 217 -18.89 -6.07 6.74
CA HIS A 217 -19.06 -7.02 5.64
C HIS A 217 -18.02 -6.97 4.49
N ARG A 218 -16.91 -6.22 4.64
CA ARG A 218 -15.95 -6.02 3.54
C ARG A 218 -15.15 -7.27 3.19
N ASP A 219 -14.68 -8.03 4.19
CA ASP A 219 -13.80 -9.18 3.94
C ASP A 219 -13.77 -10.26 5.04
N GLY A 220 -14.86 -10.37 5.80
CA GLY A 220 -15.00 -11.37 6.87
C GLY A 220 -14.28 -11.01 8.18
N GLY A 221 -13.52 -9.90 8.22
CA GLY A 221 -12.98 -9.30 9.44
C GLY A 221 -11.56 -9.74 9.83
N LEU A 222 -10.92 -10.57 9.00
CA LEU A 222 -9.55 -11.05 9.22
C LEU A 222 -8.54 -10.03 8.71
N ARG A 223 -7.47 -9.75 9.47
CA ARG A 223 -6.31 -8.98 9.03
C ARG A 223 -5.00 -9.62 9.45
N LEU A 224 -3.98 -9.53 8.59
CA LEU A 224 -2.58 -9.64 8.99
C LEU A 224 -2.03 -8.25 9.27
N ARG A 225 -1.32 -8.08 10.38
CA ARG A 225 -0.72 -6.81 10.81
C ARG A 225 0.76 -6.99 11.08
N GLU A 226 1.54 -5.97 10.75
CA GLU A 226 2.93 -5.90 11.21
C GLU A 226 2.95 -5.73 12.73
N PRO A 227 3.75 -6.52 13.47
CA PRO A 227 3.65 -6.57 14.93
C PRO A 227 4.10 -5.27 15.62
N GLU A 228 4.98 -4.50 14.98
CA GLU A 228 5.53 -3.24 15.51
C GLU A 228 4.61 -2.06 15.21
N THR A 229 4.22 -1.88 13.95
CA THR A 229 3.43 -0.72 13.49
C THR A 229 1.94 -0.91 13.73
N LYS A 230 1.47 -2.16 13.92
CA LYS A 230 0.05 -2.55 13.98
C LYS A 230 -0.75 -2.17 12.74
N VAL A 231 -0.08 -1.76 11.66
CA VAL A 231 -0.73 -1.40 10.40
C VAL A 231 -1.22 -2.68 9.74
N PRO A 232 -2.52 -2.79 9.41
CA PRO A 232 -3.04 -3.93 8.69
C PRO A 232 -2.55 -3.93 7.24
N VAL A 233 -2.27 -5.13 6.74
CA VAL A 233 -2.11 -5.36 5.31
C VAL A 233 -3.48 -5.19 4.67
N ARG A 234 -3.59 -4.19 3.81
CA ARG A 234 -4.83 -3.80 3.12
C ARG A 234 -5.18 -4.80 2.03
N SER A 235 -6.47 -4.99 1.77
CA SER A 235 -6.94 -5.72 0.60
C SER A 235 -6.73 -4.90 -0.67
N HIS A 236 -6.78 -5.54 -1.84
CA HIS A 236 -6.70 -4.86 -3.12
C HIS A 236 -7.88 -3.90 -3.32
N GLU A 237 -9.08 -4.29 -2.89
CA GLU A 237 -10.28 -3.44 -2.95
C GLU A 237 -10.11 -2.16 -2.11
N GLU A 238 -9.60 -2.27 -0.88
CA GLU A 238 -9.28 -1.11 -0.04
C GLU A 238 -8.25 -0.19 -0.73
N MET A 239 -7.24 -0.77 -1.38
CA MET A 239 -6.26 0.00 -2.15
C MET A 239 -6.84 0.69 -3.39
N LEU A 240 -7.86 0.11 -4.03
CA LEU A 240 -8.53 0.71 -5.18
C LEU A 240 -9.43 1.87 -4.76
N GLU A 241 -10.18 1.74 -3.65
CA GLU A 241 -10.97 2.83 -3.07
C GLU A 241 -10.08 4.04 -2.72
N ASP A 242 -8.91 3.79 -2.11
CA ASP A 242 -7.91 4.83 -1.83
C ASP A 242 -7.40 5.47 -3.11
N HIS A 243 -7.11 4.68 -4.15
CA HIS A 243 -6.63 5.20 -5.43
C HIS A 243 -7.69 6.08 -6.12
N GLU A 244 -8.96 5.68 -6.09
CA GLU A 244 -10.07 6.47 -6.62
C GLU A 244 -10.22 7.80 -5.86
N THR A 245 -10.13 7.75 -4.54
CA THR A 245 -10.16 8.95 -3.69
C THR A 245 -8.98 9.87 -3.97
N LEU A 246 -7.75 9.32 -4.01
CA LEU A 246 -6.54 10.07 -4.35
C LEU A 246 -6.60 10.66 -5.76
N TRP A 247 -7.22 9.96 -6.71
CA TRP A 247 -7.42 10.46 -8.06
C TRP A 247 -8.37 11.65 -8.09
N SER A 248 -9.49 11.57 -7.35
CA SER A 248 -10.42 12.69 -7.16
C SER A 248 -9.73 13.91 -6.57
N ASP A 249 -8.97 13.73 -5.48
CA ASP A 249 -8.21 14.81 -4.84
C ASP A 249 -7.17 15.43 -5.80
N HIS A 250 -6.52 14.59 -6.62
CA HIS A 250 -5.54 15.06 -7.60
C HIS A 250 -6.19 15.86 -8.73
N GLU A 251 -7.41 15.50 -9.15
CA GLU A 251 -8.18 16.24 -10.16
C GLU A 251 -8.63 17.61 -9.62
N GLU A 252 -9.10 17.66 -8.38
CA GLU A 252 -9.43 18.92 -7.69
C GLU A 252 -8.20 19.84 -7.60
N LEU A 253 -7.06 19.31 -7.13
CA LEU A 253 -5.83 20.09 -7.03
C LEU A 253 -5.33 20.61 -8.39
N ARG A 254 -5.57 19.85 -9.47
CA ARG A 254 -5.22 20.27 -10.82
C ARG A 254 -6.11 21.42 -11.28
N SER A 255 -7.42 21.35 -11.00
CA SER A 255 -8.37 22.42 -11.29
C SER A 255 -7.98 23.72 -10.58
N ASP A 256 -7.70 23.65 -9.28
CA ASP A 256 -7.25 24.80 -8.49
C ASP A 256 -5.97 25.42 -9.04
N HIS A 257 -5.03 24.59 -9.50
CA HIS A 257 -3.78 25.05 -10.10
C HIS A 257 -4.03 25.79 -11.44
N GLU A 258 -4.97 25.32 -12.26
CA GLU A 258 -5.35 25.98 -13.51
C GLU A 258 -6.03 27.33 -13.24
N GLU A 259 -6.92 27.42 -12.26
CA GLU A 259 -7.54 28.68 -11.84
C GLU A 259 -6.51 29.69 -11.34
N LEU A 260 -5.58 29.25 -10.48
CA LEU A 260 -4.51 30.10 -9.96
C LEU A 260 -3.61 30.61 -11.09
N ARG A 261 -3.31 29.76 -12.06
CA ARG A 261 -2.51 30.13 -13.24
C ARG A 261 -3.24 31.17 -14.10
N ALA A 262 -4.54 31.00 -14.34
CA ALA A 262 -5.35 31.97 -15.06
C ALA A 262 -5.39 33.33 -14.32
N HIS A 263 -5.56 33.30 -13.00
CA HIS A 263 -5.51 34.51 -12.18
C HIS A 263 -4.14 35.19 -12.25
N HIS A 264 -3.05 34.42 -12.22
CA HIS A 264 -1.69 34.94 -12.39
C HIS A 264 -1.47 35.59 -13.76
N GLU A 265 -2.02 35.03 -14.83
CA GLU A 265 -1.90 35.59 -16.18
C GLU A 265 -2.67 36.92 -16.32
N VAL A 266 -3.88 36.99 -15.74
CA VAL A 266 -4.64 38.25 -15.66
C VAL A 266 -3.88 39.29 -14.85
N LEU A 267 -3.34 38.91 -13.70
CA LEU A 267 -2.57 39.81 -12.83
C LEU A 267 -1.29 40.29 -13.53
N ALA A 268 -0.57 39.41 -14.22
CA ALA A 268 0.64 39.76 -14.97
C ALA A 268 0.32 40.73 -16.14
N THR A 269 -0.84 40.58 -16.78
CA THR A 269 -1.30 41.51 -17.81
C THR A 269 -1.66 42.86 -17.19
N SER A 270 -2.42 42.87 -16.09
CA SER A 270 -2.75 44.10 -15.36
C SER A 270 -1.50 44.84 -14.87
N TYR A 271 -0.47 44.14 -14.39
CA TYR A 271 0.80 44.77 -14.01
C TYR A 271 1.54 45.37 -15.20
N ARG A 272 1.57 44.70 -16.36
CA ARG A 272 2.19 45.25 -17.57
C ARG A 272 1.49 46.52 -18.03
N ASP A 273 0.16 46.53 -18.03
CA ASP A 273 -0.63 47.69 -18.42
C ASP A 273 -0.41 48.85 -17.43
N ALA A 274 -0.41 48.58 -16.12
CA ALA A 274 -0.15 49.59 -15.09
C ALA A 274 1.27 50.18 -15.18
N ILE A 275 2.27 49.37 -15.55
CA ILE A 275 3.62 49.85 -15.85
C ILE A 275 3.56 50.78 -17.06
N ALA A 276 3.00 50.34 -18.20
CA ALA A 276 2.91 51.14 -19.42
C ALA A 276 2.19 52.48 -19.21
N ASP A 277 1.08 52.49 -18.46
CA ASP A 277 0.33 53.70 -18.09
C ASP A 277 1.18 54.64 -17.24
N ARG A 278 1.91 54.10 -16.25
CA ARG A 278 2.85 54.88 -15.43
C ARG A 278 3.95 55.50 -16.29
N GLU A 279 4.54 54.75 -17.23
CA GLU A 279 5.57 55.26 -18.12
C GLU A 279 5.04 56.39 -19.00
N ALA A 280 3.85 56.21 -19.59
CA ALA A 280 3.19 57.23 -20.40
C ALA A 280 2.92 58.52 -19.60
N LEU A 281 2.44 58.39 -18.35
CA LEU A 281 2.22 59.53 -17.46
C LEU A 281 3.51 60.30 -17.18
N ILE A 282 4.62 59.60 -16.93
CA ILE A 282 5.92 60.24 -16.68
C ILE A 282 6.39 61.01 -17.91
N PHE A 283 6.34 60.40 -19.11
CA PHE A 283 6.75 61.10 -20.32
C PHE A 283 5.86 62.31 -20.63
N ASN A 284 4.55 62.21 -20.40
CA ASN A 284 3.64 63.34 -20.54
C ASN A 284 3.95 64.46 -19.54
N LEU A 285 4.30 64.11 -18.30
CA LEU A 285 4.71 65.08 -17.29
C LEU A 285 5.98 65.82 -17.71
N VAL A 286 7.02 65.11 -18.12
CA VAL A 286 8.28 65.70 -18.62
C VAL A 286 8.00 66.63 -19.80
N ALA A 287 7.15 66.22 -20.74
CA ALA A 287 6.79 67.03 -21.90
C ALA A 287 6.00 68.30 -21.53
N ALA A 288 5.18 68.24 -20.48
CA ALA A 288 4.44 69.39 -19.97
C ALA A 288 5.33 70.35 -19.15
N THR A 289 6.33 69.82 -18.45
CA THR A 289 7.26 70.61 -17.63
C THR A 289 8.33 71.31 -18.47
N PHE A 290 8.88 70.64 -19.49
CA PHE A 290 9.91 71.17 -20.37
C PHE A 290 9.39 71.35 -21.79
N ASP A 291 9.46 70.29 -22.61
CA ASP A 291 8.95 70.22 -23.97
C ASP A 291 8.95 68.77 -24.50
N GLN A 292 8.35 68.55 -25.67
CA GLN A 292 8.27 67.25 -26.32
C GLN A 292 9.63 66.68 -26.74
N ASP A 293 10.62 67.53 -27.07
CA ASP A 293 11.96 67.07 -27.48
C ASP A 293 12.70 66.44 -26.29
N THR A 294 12.59 67.07 -25.13
CA THR A 294 13.18 66.59 -23.87
C THR A 294 12.61 65.23 -23.47
N ALA A 295 11.27 65.07 -23.51
CA ALA A 295 10.63 63.78 -23.24
C ALA A 295 11.06 62.69 -24.23
N GLN A 296 11.22 63.03 -25.52
CA GLN A 296 11.65 62.08 -26.54
C GLN A 296 13.13 61.67 -26.37
N ARG A 297 14.02 62.61 -26.02
CA ARG A 297 15.44 62.28 -25.71
C ARG A 297 15.57 61.36 -24.50
N MET A 298 14.76 61.60 -23.47
CA MET A 298 14.70 60.71 -22.31
C MET A 298 14.33 59.27 -22.70
N ARG A 299 13.31 59.07 -23.57
CA ARG A 299 12.98 57.74 -24.11
C ARG A 299 14.17 57.10 -24.81
N VAL A 300 14.81 57.84 -25.71
CA VAL A 300 15.97 57.32 -26.47
C VAL A 300 17.11 56.90 -25.53
N PHE A 301 17.36 57.65 -24.45
CA PHE A 301 18.37 57.27 -23.46
C PHE A 301 18.02 55.98 -22.71
N LEU A 302 16.77 55.84 -22.27
CA LEU A 302 16.29 54.62 -21.59
C LEU A 302 16.34 53.40 -22.52
N GLU A 303 15.83 53.53 -23.75
CA GLU A 303 15.83 52.48 -24.77
C GLU A 303 17.25 52.05 -25.13
N ARG A 304 18.15 53.00 -25.37
CA ARG A 304 19.56 52.71 -25.72
C ARG A 304 20.31 51.99 -24.62
N ALA A 305 19.99 52.28 -23.36
CA ALA A 305 20.62 51.64 -22.21
C ALA A 305 19.94 50.31 -21.80
N GLY A 306 18.76 49.99 -22.37
CA GLY A 306 17.93 48.90 -21.86
C GLY A 306 17.51 49.12 -20.40
N ALA A 307 17.43 50.38 -19.97
CA ALA A 307 17.14 50.77 -18.60
C ALA A 307 15.63 50.96 -18.40
N THR A 308 15.12 50.54 -17.24
CA THR A 308 13.75 50.87 -16.82
C THR A 308 13.66 52.32 -16.36
N LEU A 309 12.47 52.90 -16.42
CA LEU A 309 12.23 54.22 -15.83
C LEU A 309 12.65 54.26 -14.34
N PRO A 310 13.34 55.33 -13.91
CA PRO A 310 13.67 55.50 -12.50
C PRO A 310 12.43 55.51 -11.61
N ASP A 311 12.63 55.34 -10.30
CA ASP A 311 11.54 55.51 -9.34
C ASP A 311 10.92 56.92 -9.47
N THR A 312 9.59 57.00 -9.30
CA THR A 312 8.84 58.24 -9.50
C THR A 312 9.37 59.36 -8.58
N GLY A 313 9.78 59.04 -7.35
CA GLY A 313 10.35 60.03 -6.43
C GLY A 313 11.64 60.66 -6.94
N LEU A 314 12.49 59.88 -7.60
CA LEU A 314 13.74 60.37 -8.19
C LEU A 314 13.48 61.29 -9.39
N ILE A 315 12.53 60.91 -10.25
CA ILE A 315 12.12 61.73 -11.40
C ILE A 315 11.53 63.05 -10.94
N MET A 316 10.68 63.03 -9.91
CA MET A 316 10.10 64.25 -9.34
C MET A 316 11.16 65.16 -8.72
N ALA A 317 12.20 64.60 -8.10
CA ALA A 317 13.33 65.39 -7.58
C ALA A 317 14.09 66.09 -8.72
N TRP A 318 14.40 65.38 -9.82
CA TRP A 318 15.05 66.01 -10.98
C TRP A 318 14.19 67.08 -11.64
N LEU A 319 12.87 66.84 -11.78
CA LEU A 319 11.93 67.81 -12.32
C LEU A 319 11.85 69.10 -11.49
N ALA A 320 12.07 69.02 -10.18
CA ALA A 320 11.99 70.17 -9.27
C ALA A 320 13.26 71.04 -9.28
N GLU A 321 14.42 70.46 -9.57
CA GLU A 321 15.73 71.12 -9.37
C GLU A 321 16.44 71.53 -10.68
N ALA A 322 16.00 71.02 -11.83
CA ALA A 322 16.75 71.12 -13.08
C ALA A 322 16.03 71.92 -14.18
N GLU A 323 16.79 72.69 -14.97
CA GLU A 323 16.36 73.11 -16.31
C GLU A 323 16.44 71.94 -17.30
N GLY A 324 15.69 71.97 -18.41
CA GLY A 324 15.59 70.84 -19.36
C GLY A 324 16.91 70.13 -19.72
N PRO A 325 18.00 70.85 -20.05
CA PRO A 325 19.30 70.23 -20.31
C PRO A 325 19.91 69.50 -19.11
N GLN A 326 19.77 70.05 -17.90
CA GLN A 326 20.29 69.44 -16.67
C GLN A 326 19.49 68.18 -16.31
N PHE A 327 18.18 68.18 -16.54
CA PHE A 327 17.34 66.98 -16.36
C PHE A 327 17.83 65.83 -17.24
N LEU A 328 18.12 66.11 -18.52
CA LEU A 328 18.64 65.10 -19.44
C LEU A 328 20.02 64.57 -19.02
N THR A 329 20.87 65.40 -18.41
CA THR A 329 22.14 64.94 -17.83
C THR A 329 21.92 63.94 -16.70
N GLU A 330 20.96 64.19 -15.80
CA GLU A 330 20.65 63.26 -14.71
C GLU A 330 20.05 61.94 -15.21
N VAL A 331 19.13 62.00 -16.18
CA VAL A 331 18.58 60.80 -16.86
C VAL A 331 19.72 60.00 -17.50
N ARG A 332 20.61 60.66 -18.23
CA ARG A 332 21.73 60.03 -18.94
C ARG A 332 22.69 59.34 -17.96
N ARG A 333 22.97 59.99 -16.82
CA ARG A 333 23.75 59.43 -15.72
C ARG A 333 23.08 58.19 -15.12
N HIS A 334 21.76 58.22 -14.90
CA HIS A 334 21.00 57.05 -14.44
C HIS A 334 21.07 55.88 -15.43
N CYS A 335 21.02 56.18 -16.73
CA CYS A 335 21.20 55.20 -17.80
C CYS A 335 22.65 54.71 -17.97
N GLY A 336 23.62 55.25 -17.21
CA GLY A 336 25.04 54.90 -17.35
C GLY A 336 25.65 55.27 -18.71
N LEU A 337 25.03 56.21 -19.42
CA LEU A 337 25.52 56.69 -20.72
C LEU A 337 26.62 57.75 -20.50
N PRO A 338 27.70 57.76 -21.30
CA PRO A 338 28.78 58.73 -21.16
C PRO A 338 28.29 60.14 -21.49
N ASP A 339 28.77 61.16 -20.77
CA ASP A 339 28.48 62.57 -21.07
C ASP A 339 28.86 62.89 -22.52
N GLU A 340 28.00 63.66 -23.21
CA GLU A 340 28.28 64.14 -24.57
C GLU A 340 29.32 65.29 -24.47
N GLU A 341 30.37 65.26 -25.29
CA GLU A 341 31.36 66.35 -25.42
C GLU A 341 30.76 67.61 -26.04
#